data_AF-A0A916BI60-F1
#
_entry.id   AF-A0A916BI60-F1
#
_cell.length_a   1.000
_cell.length_b   1.000
_cell.length_c   1.000
_cell.angle_alpha   90.00
_cell.angle_beta   90.00
_cell.angle_gamma   90.00
#
_symmetry.space_group_name_H-M   'P 1'
#
loop_
_entity.id
_entity.type
_entity.pdbx_description
1 polymer ?
#
loop_
_entity_poly.entity_id
_entity_poly.type
_entity_poly.pdbx_seq_one_letter_code
_entity_poly.pdbx_strand_id
1 'polypeptide(L)'
;MRSATQVTVSTFGAIMALAGIEHGIGEILQGNLAPSGLIFPSWPGSAFFSSLAGEPALSIIPNLLVTGILAVIFSLMYLVWATRFAQRKHAGLVMILLSMAMLLAGGGIFPPVLALMIGVLATRINAPLTGWHTHLSVGLRRFFGRVQPWLFGVCLIAWLCLFPGINILAYFFGVDDSTLTFTVIFLALGSLVLTILAGLAHDSLRPLHQ
;
A
#
# COMPACT_ATOMS: atom_id res chain seq x y z
N MET A 1 -2.59 -23.40 -5.23
CA MET A 1 -2.03 -22.59 -4.13
C MET A 1 -1.75 -21.18 -4.63
N ARG A 2 -1.88 -20.13 -3.79
CA ARG A 2 -1.56 -18.76 -4.22
C ARG A 2 -0.05 -18.61 -4.49
N SER A 3 0.31 -17.76 -5.46
CA SER A 3 1.73 -17.41 -5.72
C SER A 3 2.25 -16.42 -4.68
N ALA A 4 3.57 -16.30 -4.51
CA ALA A 4 4.15 -15.31 -3.59
C ALA A 4 3.76 -13.88 -4.00
N THR A 5 3.79 -13.59 -5.30
CA THR A 5 3.30 -12.33 -5.89
C THR A 5 1.83 -12.08 -5.54
N GLN A 6 0.97 -13.10 -5.65
CA GLN A 6 -0.44 -12.96 -5.29
C GLN A 6 -0.62 -12.64 -3.80
N VAL A 7 0.13 -13.30 -2.92
CA VAL A 7 0.07 -13.05 -1.47
C VAL A 7 0.52 -11.62 -1.17
N THR A 8 1.63 -11.16 -1.74
CA THR A 8 2.11 -9.78 -1.65
C THR A 8 1.06 -8.78 -2.12
N VAL A 9 0.49 -8.97 -3.32
CA VAL A 9 -0.55 -8.09 -3.87
C VAL A 9 -1.77 -8.05 -2.97
N SER A 10 -2.25 -9.19 -2.48
CA SER A 10 -3.44 -9.22 -1.63
C SER A 10 -3.21 -8.61 -0.25
N THR A 11 -2.02 -8.79 0.32
CA THR A 11 -1.71 -8.34 1.69
C THR A 11 -1.44 -6.84 1.69
N PHE A 12 -0.45 -6.39 0.93
CA PHE A 12 -0.08 -4.97 0.92
C PHE A 12 -1.11 -4.13 0.16
N GLY A 13 -1.78 -4.70 -0.85
CA GLY A 13 -2.93 -4.04 -1.46
C GLY A 13 -4.08 -3.81 -0.48
N ALA A 14 -4.32 -4.75 0.44
CA ALA A 14 -5.30 -4.54 1.51
C ALA A 14 -4.85 -3.46 2.51
N ILE A 15 -3.59 -3.45 2.93
CA ILE A 15 -3.05 -2.41 3.83
C ILE A 15 -3.20 -1.02 3.18
N MET A 16 -2.81 -0.86 1.92
CA MET A 16 -2.94 0.43 1.22
C MET A 16 -4.40 0.86 1.06
N ALA A 17 -5.31 -0.08 0.84
CA ALA A 17 -6.74 0.22 0.81
C ALA A 17 -7.27 0.65 2.18
N LEU A 18 -6.86 -0.02 3.27
CA LEU A 18 -7.28 0.34 4.61
C LEU A 18 -6.78 1.74 5.00
N ALA A 19 -5.54 2.08 4.66
CA ALA A 19 -5.02 3.43 4.84
C ALA A 19 -5.79 4.46 3.98
N GLY A 20 -6.16 4.12 2.74
CA GLY A 20 -7.01 5.00 1.93
C GLY A 20 -8.42 5.21 2.51
N ILE A 21 -9.00 4.19 3.16
CA ILE A 21 -10.27 4.31 3.89
C ILE A 21 -10.11 5.22 5.10
N GLU A 22 -9.03 5.04 5.86
CA GLU A 22 -8.74 5.86 7.04
C GLU A 22 -8.60 7.35 6.66
N HIS A 23 -7.86 7.67 5.60
CA HIS A 23 -7.83 9.02 5.04
C HIS A 23 -9.23 9.52 4.67
N GLY A 24 -10.01 8.71 3.96
CA GLY A 24 -11.38 9.08 3.59
C GLY A 24 -12.29 9.39 4.79
N ILE A 25 -12.11 8.68 5.91
CA ILE A 25 -12.78 8.99 7.17
C ILE A 25 -12.32 10.36 7.71
N GLY A 26 -11.01 10.63 7.69
CA GLY A 26 -10.45 11.94 8.08
C GLY A 26 -11.05 13.11 7.30
N GLU A 27 -11.31 12.94 6.00
CA GLU A 27 -11.94 13.98 5.18
C GLU A 27 -13.44 14.11 5.42
N ILE A 28 -14.16 12.99 5.63
CA ILE A 28 -15.58 13.02 5.99
C ILE A 28 -15.79 13.81 7.29
N LEU A 29 -14.91 13.62 8.28
CA LEU A 29 -15.01 14.27 9.58
C LEU A 29 -14.73 15.78 9.54
N GLN A 30 -13.99 16.26 8.53
CA GLN A 30 -13.82 17.70 8.29
C GLN A 30 -15.08 18.36 7.70
N GLY A 31 -15.97 17.56 7.09
CA GLY A 31 -17.31 17.98 6.71
C GLY A 31 -17.42 18.74 5.39
N ASN A 32 -18.51 19.49 5.23
CA ASN A 32 -18.89 20.14 3.97
C ASN A 32 -18.13 21.46 3.75
N LEU A 33 -16.80 21.38 3.67
CA LEU A 33 -15.89 22.51 3.50
C LEU A 33 -15.02 22.31 2.26
N ALA A 34 -14.56 23.39 1.65
CA ALA A 34 -13.55 23.32 0.61
C ALA A 34 -12.16 23.03 1.22
N PRO A 35 -11.32 22.20 0.58
CA PRO A 35 -9.94 22.01 1.02
C PRO A 35 -9.15 23.34 0.92
N SER A 36 -8.16 23.52 1.81
CA SER A 36 -7.30 24.71 1.82
C SER A 36 -6.39 24.84 0.59
N GLY A 37 -6.24 23.76 -0.19
CA GLY A 37 -5.48 23.69 -1.42
C GLY A 37 -5.64 22.32 -2.07
N LEU A 38 -4.84 22.02 -3.10
CA LEU A 38 -4.82 20.68 -3.70
C LEU A 38 -4.25 19.63 -2.75
N ILE A 39 -3.27 20.02 -1.93
CA ILE A 39 -2.69 19.22 -0.86
C ILE A 39 -3.09 19.87 0.47
N PHE A 40 -3.61 19.07 1.39
CA PHE A 40 -4.12 19.50 2.68
C PHE A 40 -3.91 18.40 3.73
N PRO A 41 -3.92 18.75 5.03
CA PRO A 41 -3.81 17.75 6.09
C PRO A 41 -5.13 17.00 6.30
N SER A 42 -5.10 15.69 6.14
CA SER A 42 -6.08 14.76 6.72
C SER A 42 -5.90 14.70 8.23
N TRP A 43 -6.99 14.46 8.96
CA TRP A 43 -7.02 14.43 10.43
C TRP A 43 -6.36 15.64 11.10
N PRO A 44 -6.69 16.87 10.68
CA PRO A 44 -6.05 18.06 11.23
C PRO A 44 -6.30 18.16 12.74
N GLY A 45 -5.22 18.35 13.51
CA GLY A 45 -5.29 18.50 14.97
C GLY A 45 -5.70 17.23 15.73
N SER A 46 -5.72 16.06 15.08
CA SER A 46 -5.99 14.79 15.76
C SER A 46 -4.85 14.42 16.71
N ALA A 47 -5.19 14.09 17.96
CA ALA A 47 -4.23 13.57 18.93
C ALA A 47 -3.65 12.21 18.51
N PHE A 48 -4.39 11.41 17.73
CA PHE A 48 -3.89 10.11 17.27
C PHE A 48 -2.87 10.23 16.14
N PHE A 49 -2.99 11.28 15.31
CA PHE A 49 -2.08 11.56 14.19
C PHE A 49 -1.15 12.75 14.47
N SER A 50 -0.93 13.07 15.75
CA SER A 50 -0.15 14.24 16.15
C SER A 50 1.31 14.16 15.70
N SER A 51 1.89 12.96 15.71
CA SER A 51 3.28 12.70 15.27
C SER A 51 3.55 13.07 13.81
N LEU A 52 2.50 13.16 12.99
CA LEU A 52 2.59 13.53 11.58
C LEU A 52 2.05 14.95 11.32
N ALA A 53 1.52 15.62 12.35
CA ALA A 53 0.74 16.86 12.25
C ALA A 53 -0.48 16.73 11.32
N GLY A 54 -1.15 15.57 11.39
CA GLY A 54 -2.09 15.10 10.37
C GLY A 54 -1.37 14.36 9.23
N GLU A 55 -2.11 13.82 8.27
CA GLU A 55 -1.51 13.07 7.16
C GLU A 55 -1.75 13.79 5.83
N PRO A 56 -0.74 13.95 4.97
CA PRO A 56 -0.93 14.69 3.72
C PRO A 56 -1.88 13.95 2.78
N ALA A 57 -2.95 14.62 2.38
CA ALA A 57 -3.93 14.17 1.41
C ALA A 57 -3.94 15.11 0.20
N LEU A 58 -4.33 14.56 -0.97
CA LEU A 58 -4.49 15.30 -2.21
C LEU A 58 -5.91 15.11 -2.74
N SER A 59 -6.56 16.18 -3.19
CA SER A 59 -7.86 16.10 -3.88
C SER A 59 -8.01 17.20 -4.92
N ILE A 60 -8.66 16.87 -6.03
CA ILE A 60 -9.12 17.85 -7.02
C ILE A 60 -10.59 18.24 -6.81
N ILE A 61 -11.27 17.61 -5.85
CA ILE A 61 -12.68 17.85 -5.54
C ILE A 61 -12.75 19.00 -4.54
N PRO A 62 -13.50 20.08 -4.83
CA PRO A 62 -13.55 21.28 -3.98
C PRO A 62 -14.48 21.09 -2.75
N ASN A 63 -14.51 19.88 -2.18
CA ASN A 63 -15.37 19.53 -1.06
C ASN A 63 -14.83 18.32 -0.28
N LEU A 64 -14.51 18.49 1.00
CA LEU A 64 -13.88 17.47 1.85
C LEU A 64 -14.82 16.30 2.15
N LEU A 65 -16.11 16.55 2.40
CA LEU A 65 -17.09 15.48 2.61
C LEU A 65 -17.20 14.57 1.37
N VAL A 66 -17.34 15.15 0.18
CA VAL A 66 -17.42 14.39 -1.08
C VAL A 66 -16.09 13.69 -1.37
N THR A 67 -14.97 14.37 -1.15
CA THR A 67 -13.62 13.80 -1.22
C THR A 67 -13.54 12.52 -0.38
N GLY A 68 -13.86 12.60 0.91
CA GLY A 68 -13.76 11.46 1.81
C GLY A 68 -14.67 10.30 1.46
N ILE A 69 -15.93 10.57 1.06
CA ILE A 69 -16.86 9.53 0.60
C ILE A 69 -16.27 8.79 -0.61
N LEU A 70 -15.73 9.52 -1.59
CA LEU A 70 -15.13 8.93 -2.79
C LEU A 70 -13.84 8.17 -2.47
N ALA A 71 -12.98 8.69 -1.58
CA ALA A 71 -11.80 7.97 -1.09
C ALA A 71 -12.18 6.62 -0.48
N VAL A 72 -13.20 6.58 0.38
CA VAL A 72 -13.69 5.32 0.98
C VAL A 72 -14.20 4.36 -0.09
N ILE A 73 -15.02 4.84 -1.03
CA ILE A 73 -15.57 4.00 -2.11
C ILE A 73 -14.45 3.40 -2.97
N PHE A 74 -13.53 4.22 -3.47
CA PHE A 74 -12.44 3.74 -4.31
C PHE A 74 -11.49 2.81 -3.55
N SER A 75 -11.24 3.08 -2.28
CA SER A 75 -10.42 2.20 -1.43
C SER A 75 -11.10 0.85 -1.17
N LEU A 76 -12.41 0.82 -0.94
CA LEU A 76 -13.18 -0.43 -0.83
C LEU A 76 -13.15 -1.23 -2.13
N MET A 77 -13.32 -0.56 -3.28
CA MET A 77 -13.18 -1.21 -4.58
C MET A 77 -11.77 -1.78 -4.75
N TYR A 78 -10.73 -1.02 -4.40
CA TYR A 78 -9.35 -1.47 -4.47
C TYR A 78 -9.11 -2.69 -3.57
N LEU A 79 -9.62 -2.68 -2.33
CA LEU A 79 -9.52 -3.78 -1.38
C LEU A 79 -10.14 -5.07 -1.95
N VAL A 80 -11.34 -4.97 -2.51
CA VAL A 80 -12.02 -6.10 -3.14
C VAL A 80 -11.20 -6.64 -4.32
N TRP A 81 -10.65 -5.75 -5.15
CA TRP A 81 -9.82 -6.17 -6.28
C TRP A 81 -8.52 -6.84 -5.84
N ALA A 82 -7.79 -6.25 -4.91
CA ALA A 82 -6.54 -6.79 -4.38
C ALA A 82 -6.72 -8.18 -3.74
N THR A 83 -7.84 -8.41 -3.03
CA THR A 83 -8.04 -9.63 -2.24
C THR A 83 -8.79 -10.74 -2.98
N ARG A 84 -9.73 -10.38 -3.87
CA ARG A 84 -10.63 -11.34 -4.56
C ARG A 84 -10.36 -11.44 -6.05
N PHE A 85 -9.98 -10.34 -6.71
CA PHE A 85 -9.89 -10.29 -8.17
C PHE A 85 -8.48 -10.10 -8.73
N ALA A 86 -7.43 -10.12 -7.90
CA ALA A 86 -6.04 -9.91 -8.31
C ALA A 86 -5.54 -10.87 -9.40
N GLN A 87 -6.18 -12.03 -9.57
CA GLN A 87 -5.83 -13.04 -10.59
C GLN A 87 -6.50 -12.81 -11.95
N ARG A 88 -7.45 -11.87 -12.05
CA ARG A 88 -8.17 -11.61 -13.29
C ARG A 88 -7.25 -10.97 -14.32
N LYS A 89 -7.48 -11.26 -15.60
CA LYS A 89 -6.66 -10.79 -16.74
C LYS A 89 -6.32 -9.29 -16.71
N HIS A 90 -7.26 -8.46 -16.27
CA HIS A 90 -7.10 -6.99 -16.22
C HIS A 90 -7.00 -6.44 -14.80
N ALA A 91 -6.76 -7.28 -13.79
CA ALA A 91 -6.77 -6.87 -12.39
C ALA A 91 -5.76 -5.75 -12.10
N GLY A 92 -4.53 -5.88 -12.58
CA GLY A 92 -3.49 -4.86 -12.36
C GLY A 92 -3.85 -3.51 -12.97
N LEU A 93 -4.44 -3.47 -14.16
CA LEU A 93 -4.91 -2.21 -14.76
C LEU A 93 -6.03 -1.58 -13.92
N VAL A 94 -7.01 -2.37 -13.47
CA VAL A 94 -8.09 -1.84 -12.62
C VAL A 94 -7.53 -1.30 -11.31
N MET A 95 -6.58 -2.00 -10.68
CA MET A 95 -5.92 -1.54 -9.46
C MET A 95 -5.15 -0.24 -9.68
N ILE A 96 -4.42 -0.11 -10.81
CA ILE A 96 -3.74 1.14 -11.20
C ILE A 96 -4.75 2.29 -11.32
N LEU A 97 -5.85 2.10 -12.04
CA LEU A 97 -6.87 3.14 -12.21
C LEU A 97 -7.53 3.51 -10.88
N LEU A 98 -7.84 2.53 -10.04
CA LEU A 98 -8.38 2.76 -8.70
C LEU A 98 -7.39 3.51 -7.81
N SER A 99 -6.09 3.22 -7.87
CA SER A 99 -5.08 3.99 -7.14
C SER A 99 -5.01 5.45 -7.61
N MET A 100 -5.14 5.71 -8.92
CA MET A 100 -5.22 7.10 -9.41
C MET A 100 -6.49 7.80 -8.91
N ALA A 101 -7.63 7.09 -8.91
CA ALA A 101 -8.88 7.62 -8.38
C ALA A 101 -8.79 7.93 -6.88
N MET A 102 -8.17 7.05 -6.08
CA MET A 102 -7.89 7.29 -4.66
C MET A 102 -7.02 8.54 -4.47
N LEU A 103 -5.93 8.69 -5.23
CA LEU A 103 -5.02 9.85 -5.12
C LEU A 103 -5.73 11.18 -5.43
N LEU A 104 -6.61 11.20 -6.43
CA LEU A 104 -7.32 12.41 -6.85
C LEU A 104 -8.52 12.74 -5.95
N ALA A 105 -8.97 11.79 -5.13
CA ALA A 105 -10.15 11.90 -4.31
C ALA A 105 -9.86 11.88 -2.80
N GLY A 106 -8.63 12.18 -2.36
CA GLY A 106 -8.30 12.33 -0.94
C GLY A 106 -8.03 11.04 -0.18
N GLY A 107 -7.68 9.94 -0.85
CA GLY A 107 -7.23 8.71 -0.20
C GLY A 107 -5.81 8.77 0.39
N GLY A 108 -5.31 9.96 0.72
CA GLY A 108 -3.91 10.22 1.09
C GLY A 108 -2.97 10.35 -0.11
N ILE A 109 -1.71 10.73 0.14
CA ILE A 109 -0.67 10.72 -0.90
C ILE A 109 0.02 9.35 -0.98
N PHE A 110 0.46 8.82 0.16
CA PHE A 110 1.25 7.58 0.20
C PHE A 110 0.43 6.33 -0.14
N PRO A 111 -0.78 6.10 0.44
CA PRO A 111 -1.51 4.87 0.16
C PRO A 111 -1.81 4.66 -1.33
N PRO A 112 -2.25 5.68 -2.10
CA PRO A 112 -2.50 5.53 -3.52
C PRO A 112 -1.22 5.33 -4.35
N VAL A 113 -0.12 6.01 -4.02
CA VAL A 113 1.17 5.82 -4.73
C VAL A 113 1.70 4.39 -4.55
N LEU A 114 1.55 3.83 -3.35
CA LEU A 114 1.97 2.46 -3.08
C LEU A 114 0.98 1.44 -3.64
N ALA A 115 -0.32 1.75 -3.60
CA ALA A 115 -1.34 0.98 -4.30
C ALA A 115 -1.06 0.90 -5.81
N LEU A 116 -0.60 1.99 -6.43
CA LEU A 116 -0.17 1.99 -7.83
C LEU A 116 0.96 0.99 -8.06
N MET A 117 1.99 0.96 -7.20
CA MET A 117 3.07 -0.02 -7.27
C MET A 117 2.56 -1.47 -7.15
N ILE A 118 1.61 -1.71 -6.25
CA ILE A 118 0.97 -3.02 -6.08
C ILE A 118 0.11 -3.39 -7.30
N GLY A 119 -0.58 -2.43 -7.92
CA GLY A 119 -1.32 -2.62 -9.16
C GLY A 119 -0.40 -2.99 -10.33
N VAL A 120 0.77 -2.34 -10.44
CA VAL A 120 1.81 -2.72 -11.40
C VAL A 120 2.30 -4.15 -11.12
N LEU A 121 2.54 -4.51 -9.87
CA LEU A 121 2.92 -5.88 -9.51
C LEU A 121 1.83 -6.90 -9.89
N ALA A 122 0.55 -6.55 -9.72
CA ALA A 122 -0.57 -7.41 -10.07
C ALA A 122 -0.63 -7.71 -11.58
N THR A 123 -0.04 -6.87 -12.45
CA THR A 123 0.09 -7.19 -13.90
C THR A 123 1.05 -8.35 -14.19
N ARG A 124 1.89 -8.72 -13.21
CA ARG A 124 2.86 -9.82 -13.32
C ARG A 124 2.34 -11.14 -12.77
N ILE A 125 1.16 -11.14 -12.16
CA ILE A 125 0.48 -12.36 -11.74
C ILE A 125 0.19 -13.22 -12.99
N ASN A 126 0.64 -14.48 -12.95
CA ASN A 126 0.50 -15.47 -14.04
C ASN A 126 1.15 -15.06 -15.38
N ALA A 127 1.96 -13.99 -15.40
CA ALA A 127 2.70 -13.60 -16.58
C ALA A 127 4.02 -14.38 -16.67
N PRO A 128 4.50 -14.74 -17.87
CA PRO A 128 5.80 -15.37 -18.02
C PRO A 128 6.90 -14.37 -17.59
N LEU A 129 7.62 -14.71 -16.51
CA LEU A 129 8.71 -13.89 -15.97
C LEU A 129 10.02 -14.09 -16.76
N THR A 130 9.95 -14.09 -18.10
CA THR A 130 11.08 -14.41 -19.00
C THR A 130 12.32 -13.56 -18.73
N GLY A 131 12.17 -12.27 -18.45
CA GLY A 131 13.30 -11.39 -18.07
C GLY A 131 14.00 -11.81 -16.77
N TRP A 132 13.28 -12.39 -15.81
CA TRP A 132 13.89 -12.94 -14.59
C TRP A 132 14.64 -14.23 -14.85
N HIS A 133 14.24 -15.01 -15.88
CA HIS A 133 14.98 -16.20 -16.28
C HIS A 133 16.29 -15.86 -17.01
N THR A 134 16.33 -14.76 -17.77
CA THR A 134 17.50 -14.36 -18.56
C THR A 134 18.53 -13.57 -17.77
N HIS A 135 18.11 -12.70 -16.84
CA HIS A 135 19.03 -11.78 -16.16
C HIS A 135 19.47 -12.24 -14.76
N LEU A 136 18.76 -13.17 -14.12
CA LEU A 136 19.10 -13.63 -12.76
C LEU A 136 19.63 -15.06 -12.76
N SER A 137 20.77 -15.24 -12.10
CA SER A 137 21.36 -16.57 -11.92
C SER A 137 20.42 -17.46 -11.10
N VAL A 138 20.45 -18.76 -11.38
CA VAL A 138 19.65 -19.77 -10.67
C VAL A 138 19.95 -19.76 -9.17
N GLY A 139 21.22 -19.53 -8.79
CA GLY A 139 21.63 -19.43 -7.39
C GLY A 139 20.97 -18.25 -6.67
N LEU A 140 20.96 -17.07 -7.30
CA LEU A 140 20.35 -15.87 -6.72
C LEU A 140 18.83 -16.00 -6.62
N ARG A 141 18.18 -16.59 -7.63
CA ARG A 141 16.74 -16.90 -7.58
C ARG A 141 16.40 -17.85 -6.44
N ARG A 142 17.18 -18.92 -6.24
CA ARG A 142 17.00 -19.86 -5.10
C ARG A 142 17.20 -19.18 -3.75
N PHE A 143 18.21 -18.32 -3.64
CA PHE A 143 18.44 -17.54 -2.43
C PHE A 143 17.24 -16.65 -2.11
N PHE A 144 16.79 -15.83 -3.06
CA PHE A 144 15.59 -15.00 -2.89
C PHE A 144 14.36 -15.84 -2.58
N GLY A 145 14.17 -16.99 -3.24
CA GLY A 145 13.07 -17.90 -2.99
C GLY A 145 13.04 -18.45 -1.55
N ARG A 146 14.20 -18.68 -0.93
CA ARG A 146 14.33 -19.14 0.46
C ARG A 146 14.13 -18.01 1.47
N VAL A 147 14.59 -16.80 1.15
CA VAL A 147 14.55 -15.62 2.04
C VAL A 147 13.21 -14.87 1.93
N GLN A 148 12.45 -15.08 0.86
CA GLN A 148 11.15 -14.46 0.59
C GLN A 148 10.16 -14.46 1.77
N PRO A 149 9.86 -15.57 2.47
CA PRO A 149 8.90 -15.55 3.58
C PRO A 149 9.37 -14.67 4.74
N TRP A 150 10.68 -14.60 4.99
CA TRP A 150 11.26 -13.73 6.01
C TRP A 150 11.16 -12.26 5.63
N LEU A 151 11.50 -11.92 4.38
CA LEU A 151 11.33 -10.54 3.87
C LEU A 151 9.89 -10.09 3.93
N PHE A 152 8.96 -10.97 3.54
CA PHE A 152 7.53 -10.71 3.64
C PHE A 152 7.11 -10.48 5.10
N GLY A 153 7.56 -11.32 6.04
CA GLY A 153 7.25 -11.17 7.46
C GLY A 153 7.78 -9.86 8.04
N VAL A 154 9.05 -9.53 7.78
CA VAL A 154 9.66 -8.26 8.18
C VAL A 154 8.89 -7.07 7.59
N CYS A 155 8.53 -7.16 6.30
CA CYS A 155 7.78 -6.10 5.64
C CYS A 155 6.40 -5.92 6.25
N LEU A 156 5.66 -7.01 6.48
CA LEU A 156 4.35 -6.96 7.11
C LEU A 156 4.41 -6.33 8.51
N ILE A 157 5.39 -6.73 9.33
CA ILE A 157 5.60 -6.16 10.66
C ILE A 157 5.94 -4.67 10.54
N ALA A 158 6.86 -4.28 9.65
CA ALA A 158 7.22 -2.88 9.45
C ALA A 158 6.03 -2.02 9.02
N TRP A 159 5.15 -2.54 8.16
CA TRP A 159 3.92 -1.85 7.75
C TRP A 159 2.91 -1.71 8.90
N LEU A 160 2.73 -2.75 9.72
CA LEU A 160 1.85 -2.67 10.90
C LEU A 160 2.43 -1.76 11.99
N CYS A 161 3.76 -1.72 12.14
CA CYS A 161 4.46 -0.77 12.99
C CYS A 161 4.30 0.67 12.47
N LEU A 162 4.36 0.88 11.15
CA LEU A 162 4.15 2.20 10.56
C LEU A 162 2.72 2.68 10.78
N PHE A 163 1.76 1.84 10.41
CA PHE A 163 0.34 2.14 10.53
C PHE A 163 -0.44 0.87 10.95
N PRO A 164 -1.10 0.86 12.11
CA PRO A 164 -1.31 1.97 13.06
C PRO A 164 -0.24 2.12 14.17
N GLY A 165 0.85 1.33 14.15
CA GLY A 165 1.73 1.15 15.31
C GLY A 165 2.35 2.43 15.90
N ILE A 166 2.93 3.31 15.09
CA ILE A 166 3.55 4.57 15.57
C ILE A 166 2.50 5.46 16.21
N ASN A 167 1.32 5.59 15.59
CA ASN A 167 0.22 6.40 16.13
C ASN A 167 -0.28 5.84 17.48
N ILE A 168 -0.35 4.51 17.63
CA ILE A 168 -0.68 3.86 18.90
C ILE A 168 0.39 4.14 19.97
N LEU A 169 1.68 4.04 19.61
CA LEU A 169 2.79 4.31 20.53
C LEU A 169 2.81 5.77 21.00
N ALA A 170 2.60 6.71 20.08
CA ALA A 170 2.51 8.13 20.41
C ALA A 170 1.29 8.40 21.31
N TYR A 171 0.10 7.93 20.93
CA TYR A 171 -1.14 8.25 21.63
C TYR A 171 -1.24 7.62 23.03
N PHE A 172 -0.90 6.34 23.18
CA PHE A 172 -1.08 5.63 24.46
C PHE A 172 0.16 5.64 25.36
N PHE A 173 1.36 5.73 24.78
CA PHE A 173 2.62 5.63 25.52
C PHE A 173 3.45 6.92 25.48
N GLY A 174 3.00 7.95 24.77
CA GLY A 174 3.71 9.23 24.66
C GLY A 174 5.03 9.14 23.90
N VAL A 175 5.23 8.08 23.09
CA VAL A 175 6.46 7.88 22.32
C VAL A 175 6.32 8.61 20.99
N ASP A 176 6.69 9.89 20.99
CA ASP A 176 6.70 10.75 19.80
C ASP A 176 8.14 11.06 19.38
N ASP A 177 8.79 10.07 18.76
CA ASP A 177 10.19 10.16 18.31
C ASP A 177 10.28 10.14 16.79
N SER A 178 10.84 11.22 16.25
CA SER A 178 11.02 11.37 14.79
C SER A 178 12.00 10.35 14.22
N THR A 179 13.05 9.98 14.97
CA THR A 179 14.06 9.02 14.51
C THR A 179 13.46 7.62 14.34
N LEU A 180 12.64 7.18 15.30
CA LEU A 180 11.86 5.95 15.24
C LEU A 180 10.91 5.99 14.04
N THR A 181 10.17 7.09 13.87
CA THR A 181 9.22 7.26 12.78
C THR A 181 9.88 7.11 11.42
N PHE A 182 10.97 7.85 11.17
CA PHE A 182 11.72 7.73 9.92
C PHE A 182 12.32 6.34 9.74
N THR A 183 12.86 5.73 10.79
CA THR A 183 13.43 4.38 10.74
C THR A 183 12.39 3.35 10.28
N VAL A 184 11.18 3.41 10.84
CA VAL A 184 10.08 2.51 10.48
C VAL A 184 9.60 2.78 9.05
N ILE A 185 9.51 4.05 8.61
CA ILE A 185 9.18 4.40 7.23
C ILE A 185 10.19 3.81 6.25
N PHE A 186 11.49 4.03 6.48
CA PHE A 186 12.55 3.49 5.61
C PHE A 186 12.53 1.96 5.59
N LEU A 187 12.31 1.33 6.74
CA LEU A 187 12.19 -0.11 6.84
C LEU A 187 10.97 -0.63 6.06
N ALA A 188 9.79 -0.01 6.21
CA ALA A 188 8.57 -0.41 5.52
C ALA A 188 8.69 -0.28 3.99
N LEU A 189 9.22 0.85 3.51
CA LEU A 189 9.41 1.10 2.08
C LEU A 189 10.50 0.19 1.48
N GLY A 190 11.66 0.10 2.13
CA GLY A 190 12.77 -0.72 1.66
C GLY A 190 12.42 -2.21 1.64
N SER A 191 11.79 -2.71 2.71
CA SER A 191 11.35 -4.11 2.79
C SER A 191 10.22 -4.43 1.81
N LEU A 192 9.37 -3.45 1.45
CA LEU A 192 8.34 -3.64 0.43
C LEU A 192 8.98 -3.91 -0.93
N VAL A 193 9.92 -3.07 -1.36
CA VAL A 193 10.64 -3.28 -2.63
C VAL A 193 11.33 -4.64 -2.64
N LEU A 194 12.03 -5.00 -1.55
CA LEU A 194 12.68 -6.31 -1.43
C LEU A 194 11.67 -7.47 -1.48
N THR A 195 10.52 -7.34 -0.83
CA THR A 195 9.46 -8.36 -0.83
C THR A 195 8.86 -8.55 -2.22
N ILE A 196 8.67 -7.46 -2.98
CA ILE A 196 8.20 -7.51 -4.37
C ILE A 196 9.21 -8.27 -5.24
N LEU A 197 10.49 -7.89 -5.17
CA LEU A 197 11.56 -8.53 -5.94
C LEU A 197 11.72 -10.01 -5.57
N ALA A 198 11.73 -10.33 -4.28
CA ALA A 198 11.83 -11.70 -3.79
C ALA A 198 10.61 -12.55 -4.17
N GLY A 199 9.41 -11.97 -4.17
CA GLY A 199 8.17 -12.63 -4.60
C GLY A 199 8.20 -13.01 -6.08
N LEU A 200 8.64 -12.09 -6.95
CA LEU A 200 8.84 -12.36 -8.37
C LEU A 200 9.92 -13.43 -8.61
N ALA A 201 11.05 -13.35 -7.89
CA ALA A 201 12.10 -14.34 -7.95
C ALA A 201 11.60 -15.73 -7.52
N HIS A 202 10.84 -15.81 -6.43
CA HIS A 202 10.26 -17.06 -5.92
C HIS A 202 9.29 -17.67 -6.94
N ASP A 203 8.38 -16.88 -7.50
CA ASP A 203 7.38 -17.36 -8.45
C ASP A 203 8.02 -17.81 -9.77
N SER A 204 9.13 -17.18 -10.19
CA SER A 204 9.85 -17.62 -11.39
C SER A 204 10.40 -19.05 -11.28
N LEU A 205 10.68 -19.53 -10.06
CA LEU A 205 11.21 -20.89 -9.85
C LEU A 205 10.14 -21.98 -9.99
N ARG A 206 8.85 -21.60 -10.02
CA ARG A 206 7.75 -22.55 -10.20
C ARG A 206 7.63 -22.91 -11.69
N PRO A 207 7.45 -24.19 -12.05
CA PRO A 207 7.20 -24.57 -13.43
C PRO A 207 5.91 -23.91 -13.94
N LEU A 208 5.93 -23.44 -15.21
CA LEU A 208 4.86 -22.66 -15.84
C LEU A 208 3.53 -23.40 -16.05
N HIS A 209 3.39 -24.66 -15.63
CA HIS A 209 2.19 -25.46 -15.82
C HIS A 209 1.95 -26.43 -14.65
N GLN A 210 1.01 -26.05 -13.77
CA GLN A 210 0.11 -26.96 -13.05
C GLN A 210 -1.26 -26.31 -12.97
#